data_AF-A0A7S3ZHZ1-F1
#
_entry.id   AF-A0A7S3ZHZ1-F1
#
_cell.length_a   1.000
_cell.length_b   1.000
_cell.length_c   1.000
_cell.angle_alpha   90.00
_cell.angle_beta   90.00
_cell.angle_gamma   90.00
#
_symmetry.space_group_name_H-M   'P 1'
#
loop_
_entity.id
_entity.type
_entity.pdbx_description
1 polymer ?
#
loop_
_entity_poly.entity_id
_entity_poly.type
_entity_poly.pdbx_seq_one_letter_code
_entity_poly.pdbx_strand_id
1 'polypeptide(L)'
;GRHGKGNLSRPLQVSKQLYDGGYGGSSKWPELMPMARQERLGFASGDCRIAPMFCQASVVMLRYCSGDRWLGTRTNPHPWGVYFTGHEIVRAGVQWLTSEKILKKGQKLLFGGFSAGGVGALQSLDFVKDLTEPLNVDLKAFVGWGID
;
A
#
# COMPACT_ATOMS: atom_id res chain seq x y z
N GLY A 1 17.56 47.47 3.01
CA GLY A 1 18.05 46.86 1.77
C GLY A 1 18.72 45.54 2.09
N ARG A 2 18.25 44.45 1.48
CA ARG A 2 18.78 43.07 1.35
C ARG A 2 20.07 42.72 2.14
N HIS A 3 19.93 41.82 3.11
CA HIS A 3 20.97 40.83 3.41
C HIS A 3 20.54 39.48 2.84
N GLY A 4 21.36 38.95 1.94
CA GLY A 4 21.26 37.60 1.42
C GLY A 4 22.65 36.95 1.37
N LYS A 5 22.62 35.62 1.23
CA LYS A 5 23.72 34.63 1.26
C LYS A 5 23.97 34.12 2.69
N GLY A 6 23.49 32.94 3.11
CA GLY A 6 23.33 31.70 2.35
C GLY A 6 24.46 30.77 2.76
N ASN A 7 24.30 30.08 3.88
CA ASN A 7 25.17 28.98 4.28
C ASN A 7 24.33 27.97 5.07
N LEU A 8 23.64 27.09 4.33
CA LEU A 8 23.06 25.87 4.87
C LEU A 8 24.00 24.73 4.51
N SER A 9 25.07 24.58 5.29
CA SER A 9 25.73 23.30 5.49
C SER A 9 24.80 22.38 6.29
N ARG A 10 23.66 21.99 5.69
CA ARG A 10 22.90 20.86 6.20
C ARG A 10 23.64 19.61 5.72
N PRO A 11 24.15 18.76 6.62
CA PRO A 11 24.72 17.50 6.19
C PRO A 11 23.64 16.78 5.38
N LEU A 12 24.08 16.13 4.29
CA LEU A 12 23.31 15.10 3.60
C LEU A 12 22.90 14.06 4.64
N GLN A 13 21.77 14.29 5.31
CA GLN A 13 20.95 13.23 5.83
C GLN A 13 20.32 12.57 4.60
N VAL A 14 21.14 11.80 3.88
CA VAL A 14 20.68 10.57 3.25
C VAL A 14 20.07 9.80 4.40
N SER A 15 18.78 10.04 4.64
CA SER A 15 18.12 9.52 5.81
C SER A 15 18.07 8.01 5.64
N LYS A 16 18.95 7.37 6.40
CA LYS A 16 18.93 6.08 7.10
C LYS A 16 17.55 5.42 7.36
N GLN A 17 16.45 6.01 6.93
CA GLN A 17 15.07 5.57 7.05
C GLN A 17 14.68 4.49 6.01
N LEU A 18 15.54 4.19 5.03
CA LEU A 18 15.30 3.15 4.03
C LEU A 18 15.63 1.72 4.50
N TYR A 19 16.21 1.54 5.70
CA TYR A 19 16.63 0.22 6.22
C TYR A 19 16.17 -0.10 7.65
N ASP A 20 15.19 0.64 8.20
CA ASP A 20 14.75 0.44 9.58
C ASP A 20 13.48 -0.44 9.65
N GLY A 21 13.63 -1.74 9.37
CA GLY A 21 12.72 -2.82 9.85
C GLY A 21 11.27 -2.84 9.37
N GLY A 22 10.83 -1.96 8.46
CA GLY A 22 9.40 -1.82 8.10
C GLY A 22 8.79 -2.98 7.31
N TYR A 23 9.60 -3.89 6.75
CA TYR A 23 9.16 -5.00 5.89
C TYR A 23 9.00 -6.35 6.61
N GLY A 24 9.33 -6.42 7.90
CA GLY A 24 9.19 -7.63 8.72
C GLY A 24 8.27 -7.45 9.94
N GLY A 25 7.58 -6.30 10.04
CA GLY A 25 6.67 -6.01 11.15
C GLY A 25 6.18 -4.56 11.15
N SER A 26 5.14 -4.29 11.95
CA SER A 26 4.47 -3.00 12.04
C SER A 26 4.89 -2.14 13.24
N SER A 27 5.75 -2.64 14.13
CA SER A 27 6.11 -1.98 15.40
C SER A 27 6.77 -0.59 15.24
N LYS A 28 7.35 -0.32 14.08
CA LYS A 28 7.99 0.97 13.74
C LYS A 28 7.17 1.81 12.75
N TRP A 29 5.94 1.41 12.42
CA TRP A 29 5.11 2.17 11.50
C TRP A 29 4.62 3.46 12.18
N PRO A 30 4.72 4.61 11.50
CA PRO A 30 4.12 5.83 12.00
C PRO A 30 2.60 5.69 11.95
N GLU A 31 1.91 6.30 12.92
CA GLU A 31 0.45 6.37 12.98
C GLU A 31 -0.14 6.95 11.70
N LEU A 32 0.46 8.02 11.19
CA LEU A 32 0.09 8.64 9.91
C LEU A 32 1.15 8.36 8.84
N MET A 33 0.68 8.05 7.62
CA MET A 33 1.53 8.12 6.43
C MET A 33 2.01 9.57 6.27
N PRO A 34 3.33 9.84 6.20
CA PRO A 34 3.79 11.19 5.92
C PRO A 34 3.24 11.66 4.57
N MET A 35 2.68 12.88 4.51
CA MET A 35 2.11 13.48 3.30
C MET A 35 3.06 13.40 2.08
N ALA A 36 4.36 13.62 2.31
CA ALA A 36 5.40 13.52 1.28
C ALA A 36 5.54 12.11 0.67
N ARG A 37 5.05 11.07 1.34
CA ARG A 37 4.93 9.71 0.78
C ARG A 37 3.67 9.56 -0.06
N GLN A 38 2.57 10.17 0.37
CA GLN A 38 1.28 10.13 -0.34
C GLN A 38 1.35 10.87 -1.69
N GLU A 39 1.95 12.06 -1.72
CA GLU A 39 2.14 12.83 -2.96
C GLU A 39 3.05 12.11 -3.98
N ARG A 40 3.98 11.29 -3.49
CA ARG A 40 4.88 10.48 -4.34
C ARG A 40 4.21 9.25 -4.97
N LEU A 41 2.99 8.90 -4.57
CA LEU A 41 2.28 7.74 -5.11
C LEU A 41 1.50 8.07 -6.41
N GLY A 42 1.73 9.26 -7.00
CA GLY A 42 1.18 9.64 -8.29
C GLY A 42 -0.34 9.64 -8.28
N PHE A 43 -0.95 8.57 -8.82
CA PHE A 43 -2.40 8.41 -8.91
C PHE A 43 -3.11 8.31 -7.55
N ALA A 44 -2.40 8.00 -6.47
CA ALA A 44 -2.95 7.99 -5.10
C ALA A 44 -2.80 9.34 -4.37
N SER A 45 -2.35 10.39 -5.06
CA SER A 45 -2.32 11.75 -4.51
C SER A 45 -3.73 12.33 -4.37
N GLY A 46 -3.97 13.09 -3.30
CA GLY A 46 -5.18 13.90 -3.15
C GLY A 46 -5.14 15.24 -3.91
N ASP A 47 -3.99 15.59 -4.50
CA ASP A 47 -3.87 16.80 -5.33
C ASP A 47 -4.36 16.53 -6.76
N CYS A 48 -5.46 17.18 -7.16
CA CYS A 48 -6.05 17.02 -8.49
C CYS A 48 -5.15 17.51 -9.64
N ARG A 49 -4.07 18.25 -9.36
CA ARG A 49 -3.05 18.59 -10.37
C ARG A 49 -2.12 17.41 -10.66
N ILE A 50 -1.96 16.50 -9.70
CA ILE A 50 -1.10 15.30 -9.81
C ILE A 50 -1.95 14.09 -10.24
N ALA A 51 -3.13 13.92 -9.66
CA ALA A 51 -4.02 12.78 -9.90
C ALA A 51 -5.43 13.24 -10.34
N PRO A 52 -5.58 13.87 -11.52
CA PRO A 52 -6.85 14.48 -11.93
C PRO A 52 -8.04 13.51 -11.96
N MET A 53 -7.78 12.21 -12.20
CA MET A 53 -8.82 11.17 -12.23
C MET A 53 -9.14 10.56 -10.86
N PHE A 54 -8.25 10.68 -9.88
CA PHE A 54 -8.30 9.90 -8.63
C PHE A 54 -8.16 10.75 -7.35
N CYS A 55 -7.98 12.07 -7.46
CA CYS A 55 -7.76 12.94 -6.30
C CYS A 55 -8.91 12.97 -5.29
N GLN A 56 -10.13 12.58 -5.71
CA GLN A 56 -11.30 12.45 -4.85
C GLN A 56 -11.59 11.01 -4.41
N ALA A 57 -10.78 10.04 -4.84
CA ALA A 57 -10.95 8.66 -4.44
C ALA A 57 -10.49 8.44 -2.99
N SER A 58 -11.12 7.49 -2.30
CA SER A 58 -10.59 6.98 -1.04
C SER A 58 -9.35 6.13 -1.34
N VAL A 59 -8.23 6.47 -0.72
CA VAL A 59 -6.95 5.76 -0.90
C VAL A 59 -6.66 4.92 0.34
N VAL A 60 -6.42 3.64 0.12
CA VAL A 60 -6.07 2.68 1.18
C VAL A 60 -4.73 2.05 0.83
N MET A 61 -3.79 2.08 1.77
CA MET A 61 -2.46 1.47 1.60
C MET A 61 -2.30 0.31 2.58
N LEU A 62 -2.21 -0.91 2.05
CA LEU A 62 -1.73 -2.05 2.81
C LEU A 62 -0.20 -2.04 2.78
N ARG A 63 0.44 -1.87 3.93
CA ARG A 63 1.90 -1.87 4.04
C ARG A 63 2.42 -3.30 4.06
N TYR A 64 3.42 -3.57 3.23
CA TYR A 64 4.02 -4.88 3.11
C TYR A 64 4.92 -5.18 4.33
N CYS A 65 4.58 -6.21 5.11
CA CYS A 65 5.35 -6.67 6.28
C CYS A 65 5.57 -8.18 6.37
N SER A 66 5.09 -8.95 5.39
CA SER A 66 5.05 -10.41 5.46
C SER A 66 6.26 -11.09 4.81
N GLY A 67 7.07 -10.40 4.01
CA GLY A 67 8.28 -10.97 3.40
C GLY A 67 8.05 -12.05 2.32
N ASP A 68 6.79 -12.33 1.97
CA ASP A 68 6.35 -13.44 1.09
C ASP A 68 5.71 -13.01 -0.23
N ARG A 69 5.93 -11.76 -0.65
CA ARG A 69 5.33 -11.16 -1.84
C ARG A 69 3.79 -11.21 -1.86
N TRP A 70 3.17 -11.18 -0.67
CA TRP A 70 1.72 -11.28 -0.45
C TRP A 70 1.11 -12.66 -0.71
N LEU A 71 1.94 -13.70 -0.84
CA LEU A 71 1.46 -15.04 -1.23
C LEU A 71 1.27 -16.00 -0.05
N GLY A 72 1.85 -15.67 1.12
CA GLY A 72 1.83 -16.59 2.26
C GLY A 72 0.45 -16.70 2.91
N THR A 73 0.06 -17.93 3.24
CA THR A 73 -1.24 -18.29 3.83
C THR A 73 -1.10 -18.87 5.26
N ARG A 74 0.11 -18.88 5.82
CA ARG A 74 0.40 -19.60 7.07
C ARG A 74 0.01 -18.77 8.28
N THR A 75 -1.03 -19.17 9.01
CA THR A 75 -1.42 -18.53 10.27
C THR A 75 -0.55 -18.92 11.47
N ASN A 76 0.37 -19.87 11.30
CA ASN A 76 1.36 -20.29 12.29
C ASN A 76 2.76 -19.83 11.88
N PRO A 77 3.65 -19.50 12.85
CA PRO A 77 4.99 -19.03 12.55
C PRO A 77 5.82 -20.13 11.88
N HIS A 78 6.74 -19.72 11.01
CA HIS A 78 7.83 -20.57 10.54
C HIS A 78 8.75 -20.93 11.72
N PRO A 79 9.50 -22.05 11.68
CA PRO A 79 10.54 -22.35 12.68
C PRO A 79 11.58 -21.24 12.93
N TRP A 80 11.70 -20.28 12.01
CA TRP A 80 12.53 -19.07 12.16
C TRP A 80 11.86 -17.94 12.95
N GLY A 81 10.65 -18.17 13.49
CA GLY A 81 9.91 -17.20 14.28
C GLY A 81 9.21 -16.10 13.47
N VAL A 82 9.07 -16.26 12.15
CA VAL A 82 8.44 -15.27 11.25
C VAL A 82 7.15 -15.79 10.63
N TYR A 83 6.22 -14.88 10.32
CA TYR A 83 4.95 -15.20 9.67
C TYR A 83 5.00 -14.81 8.19
N PHE A 84 4.65 -15.77 7.34
CA PHE A 84 4.41 -15.56 5.91
C PHE A 84 2.90 -15.62 5.69
N THR A 85 2.22 -14.50 5.98
CA THR A 85 0.77 -14.33 6.02
C THR A 85 0.25 -13.28 5.02
N GLY A 86 1.01 -12.98 3.98
CA GLY A 86 0.71 -11.93 3.03
C GLY A 86 -0.70 -11.99 2.42
N HIS A 87 -1.16 -13.19 2.05
CA HIS A 87 -2.50 -13.40 1.51
C HIS A 87 -3.59 -13.12 2.56
N GLU A 88 -3.34 -13.50 3.82
CA GLU A 88 -4.25 -13.24 4.93
C GLU A 88 -4.31 -11.75 5.28
N ILE A 89 -3.23 -10.99 5.07
CA ILE A 89 -3.26 -9.51 5.20
C ILE A 89 -4.18 -8.89 4.14
N VAL A 90 -4.14 -9.38 2.89
CA VAL A 90 -5.07 -8.92 1.83
C VAL A 90 -6.52 -9.23 2.21
N ARG A 91 -6.79 -10.47 2.67
CA ARG A 91 -8.12 -10.87 3.15
C ARG A 91 -8.63 -9.93 4.23
N ALA A 92 -7.85 -9.76 5.30
CA ALA A 92 -8.23 -8.93 6.43
C ALA A 92 -8.46 -7.47 5.99
N GLY A 93 -7.61 -6.94 5.10
CA GLY A 93 -7.76 -5.60 4.55
C GLY A 93 -9.08 -5.40 3.82
N VAL A 94 -9.42 -6.30 2.88
CA VAL A 94 -10.66 -6.20 2.09
C VAL A 94 -11.91 -6.38 2.97
N GLN A 95 -11.86 -7.31 3.92
CA GLN A 95 -12.95 -7.52 4.89
C GLN A 95 -13.16 -6.29 5.76
N TRP A 96 -12.07 -5.67 6.25
CA TRP A 96 -12.13 -4.44 7.03
C TRP A 96 -12.73 -3.28 6.24
N LEU A 97 -12.37 -3.12 4.96
CA LEU A 97 -12.98 -2.08 4.10
C LEU A 97 -14.49 -2.26 3.95
N THR A 98 -14.95 -3.51 3.92
CA THR A 98 -16.37 -3.84 3.83
C THR A 98 -17.08 -3.62 5.17
N SER A 99 -16.50 -4.06 6.29
CA SER A 99 -17.10 -3.93 7.61
C SER A 99 -17.23 -2.48 8.06
N GLU A 100 -16.21 -1.65 7.76
CA GLU A 100 -16.21 -0.22 8.07
C GLU A 100 -17.01 0.61 7.05
N LYS A 101 -17.66 -0.03 6.07
CA LYS A 101 -18.43 0.62 5.00
C LYS A 101 -17.62 1.65 4.21
N ILE A 102 -16.30 1.45 4.12
CA ILE A 102 -15.41 2.23 3.26
C ILE A 102 -15.65 1.83 1.80
N LEU A 103 -15.69 0.51 1.55
CA LEU A 103 -16.13 -0.07 0.28
C LEU A 103 -17.62 -0.39 0.37
N LYS A 104 -18.41 0.18 -0.54
CA LYS A 104 -19.87 0.09 -0.56
C LYS A 104 -20.38 -0.58 -1.83
N LYS A 105 -21.64 -1.03 -1.77
CA LYS A 105 -22.31 -1.71 -2.88
C LYS A 105 -22.27 -0.86 -4.16
N GLY A 106 -21.87 -1.47 -5.28
CA GLY A 106 -21.84 -0.83 -6.60
C GLY A 106 -20.72 0.19 -6.82
N GLN A 107 -19.76 0.32 -5.89
CA GLN A 107 -18.59 1.18 -6.09
C GLN A 107 -17.56 0.54 -7.02
N LYS A 108 -16.65 1.38 -7.53
CA LYS A 108 -15.47 0.94 -8.25
C LYS A 108 -14.32 0.73 -7.27
N LEU A 109 -13.60 -0.38 -7.43
CA LEU A 109 -12.40 -0.67 -6.66
C LEU A 109 -11.23 -0.83 -7.64
N LEU A 110 -10.23 0.04 -7.53
CA LEU A 110 -8.95 -0.15 -8.20
C LEU A 110 -7.97 -0.80 -7.22
N PHE A 111 -7.69 -2.09 -7.44
CA PHE A 111 -6.79 -2.88 -6.61
C PHE A 111 -5.45 -3.08 -7.31
N GLY A 112 -4.33 -2.99 -6.58
CA GLY A 112 -3.03 -3.14 -7.21
C GLY A 112 -1.84 -2.80 -6.34
N GLY A 113 -0.66 -2.88 -6.94
CA GLY A 113 0.59 -2.56 -6.29
C GLY A 113 1.78 -2.52 -7.25
N PHE A 114 2.94 -2.12 -6.71
CA PHE A 114 4.21 -2.05 -7.43
C PHE A 114 5.19 -3.11 -6.92
N SER A 115 6.06 -3.63 -7.79
CA SER A 115 7.09 -4.63 -7.47
C SER A 115 6.47 -5.86 -6.77
N ALA A 116 6.90 -6.20 -5.56
CA ALA A 116 6.29 -7.26 -4.74
C ALA A 116 4.76 -7.06 -4.54
N GLY A 117 4.27 -5.81 -4.49
CA GLY A 117 2.84 -5.54 -4.44
C GLY A 117 2.11 -5.82 -5.75
N GLY A 118 2.79 -5.72 -6.90
CA GLY A 118 2.21 -6.04 -8.21
C GLY A 118 1.98 -7.54 -8.36
N VAL A 119 2.96 -8.36 -7.96
CA VAL A 119 2.80 -9.83 -7.91
C VAL A 119 1.68 -10.23 -6.95
N GLY A 120 1.68 -9.67 -5.75
CA GLY A 120 0.63 -9.90 -4.77
C GLY A 120 -0.76 -9.55 -5.28
N ALA A 121 -0.87 -8.40 -5.96
CA ALA A 121 -2.12 -7.97 -6.56
C ALA A 121 -2.60 -8.96 -7.61
N LEU A 122 -1.76 -9.24 -8.62
CA LEU A 122 -2.09 -10.19 -9.70
C LEU A 122 -2.56 -11.55 -9.16
N GLN A 123 -1.83 -12.09 -8.18
CA GLN A 123 -2.13 -13.39 -7.59
C GLN A 123 -3.37 -13.40 -6.69
N SER A 124 -3.80 -12.23 -6.18
CA SER A 124 -4.98 -12.13 -5.30
C SER A 124 -6.24 -11.64 -6.02
N LEU A 125 -6.20 -11.35 -7.32
CA LEU A 125 -7.31 -10.67 -8.01
C LEU A 125 -8.63 -11.43 -7.92
N ASP A 126 -8.63 -12.71 -8.26
CA ASP A 126 -9.85 -13.53 -8.21
C ASP A 126 -10.34 -13.69 -6.76
N PHE A 127 -9.41 -13.85 -5.81
CA PHE A 127 -9.75 -13.90 -4.40
C PHE A 127 -10.42 -12.60 -3.90
N VAL A 128 -9.91 -11.43 -4.30
CA VAL A 128 -10.52 -10.13 -3.96
C VAL A 128 -11.87 -9.97 -4.63
N LYS A 129 -12.03 -10.46 -5.87
CA LYS A 129 -13.31 -10.47 -6.57
C LYS A 129 -14.35 -11.28 -5.79
N ASP A 130 -14.01 -12.49 -5.35
CA ASP A 130 -14.91 -13.35 -4.58
C ASP A 130 -15.29 -12.70 -3.24
N LEU A 131 -14.33 -12.13 -2.52
CA LEU A 131 -14.59 -11.43 -1.26
C LEU A 131 -15.54 -10.23 -1.41
N THR A 132 -15.57 -9.61 -2.59
CA THR A 132 -16.34 -8.39 -2.85
C THR A 132 -17.59 -8.63 -3.69
N GLU A 133 -17.85 -9.88 -4.09
CA GLU A 133 -19.05 -10.28 -4.84
C GLU A 133 -20.36 -9.83 -4.16
N PRO A 134 -20.54 -9.95 -2.83
CA PRO A 134 -21.78 -9.50 -2.17
C PRO A 134 -22.04 -7.98 -2.31
N LEU A 135 -20.99 -7.20 -2.55
CA LEU A 135 -21.08 -5.76 -2.78
C LEU A 135 -21.26 -5.40 -4.27
N ASN A 136 -21.14 -6.35 -5.19
CA ASN A 136 -21.22 -6.09 -6.64
C ASN A 136 -20.34 -4.89 -7.06
N VAL A 137 -19.08 -4.90 -6.62
CA VAL A 137 -18.12 -3.85 -6.97
C VAL A 137 -17.58 -4.03 -8.38
N ASP A 138 -17.32 -2.93 -9.08
CA ASP A 138 -16.58 -2.95 -10.33
C ASP A 138 -15.08 -2.98 -10.03
N LEU A 139 -14.53 -4.19 -9.90
CA LEU A 139 -13.12 -4.42 -9.62
C LEU A 139 -12.26 -4.20 -10.88
N LYS A 140 -11.27 -3.32 -10.76
CA LYS A 140 -10.20 -3.09 -11.74
C LYS A 140 -8.84 -3.35 -11.08
N ALA A 141 -7.86 -3.72 -11.89
CA ALA A 141 -6.52 -4.04 -11.44
C ALA A 141 -5.48 -3.08 -12.02
N PHE A 142 -4.44 -2.76 -11.26
CA PHE A 142 -3.17 -2.26 -11.81
C PHE A 142 -2.00 -3.08 -11.26
N VAL A 143 -1.09 -3.48 -12.14
CA VAL A 143 0.08 -4.28 -11.78
C VAL A 143 1.31 -3.54 -12.25
N GLY A 144 2.05 -2.94 -11.32
CA GLY A 144 3.31 -2.28 -11.62
C GLY A 144 4.47 -3.24 -11.51
N TRP A 145 4.82 -3.95 -12.59
CA TRP A 145 5.96 -4.88 -12.63
C TRP A 145 6.68 -4.85 -13.99
N GLY A 146 8.01 -5.01 -13.99
CA GLY A 146 8.83 -5.36 -15.15
C GLY A 146 8.96 -6.87 -15.36
N ILE A 147 9.06 -7.26 -16.64
CA ILE A 147 9.28 -8.64 -17.13
C ILE A 147 10.72 -9.06 -16.80
N ASP A 148 10.91 -10.34 -16.44
CA ASP A 148 12.23 -10.98 -16.27
C ASP A 148 12.84 -11.44 -17.60
#